data_AF-A0A7T5RD14-F1
#
_entry.id   AF-A0A7T5RD14-F1
#
_cell.length_a   1.000
_cell.length_b   1.000
_cell.length_c   1.000
_cell.angle_alpha   90.00
_cell.angle_beta   90.00
_cell.angle_gamma   90.00
#
_symmetry.space_group_name_H-M   'P 1'
#
loop_
_entity.id
_entity.type
_entity.pdbx_description
1 polymer ?
#
loop_
_entity_poly.entity_id
_entity_poly.type
_entity_poly.pdbx_seq_one_letter_code
_entity_poly.pdbx_strand_id
1 'polypeptide(L)'
;MKIATIEDLGTVFQSLVGALLGFAGIALFVLLLMGGFKYITSGGDPKAVEGAQKTLTYAIGGLIIILISYLILVLIKTITGVDITNFKVVQ
;
A
#
# COMPACT_ATOMS: atom_id res chain seq x y z
N MET A 1 22.39 12.44 27.36
CA MET A 1 21.66 13.16 26.30
C MET A 1 21.81 12.32 25.04
N LYS A 2 20.84 11.44 24.74
CA LYS A 2 20.93 10.49 23.61
C LYS A 2 20.60 11.28 22.35
N ILE A 3 21.64 11.68 21.62
CA ILE A 3 21.54 12.30 20.31
C ILE A 3 20.82 11.32 19.39
N ALA A 4 19.72 11.76 18.79
CA ALA A 4 18.95 11.00 17.81
C ALA A 4 19.90 10.55 16.70
N THR A 5 20.27 9.27 16.75
CA THR A 5 21.18 8.66 15.79
C THR A 5 20.36 8.27 14.56
N ILE A 6 20.99 8.13 13.39
CA ILE A 6 20.32 7.72 12.14
C ILE A 6 19.52 6.41 12.30
N GLU A 7 19.90 5.59 13.27
CA GLU A 7 19.19 4.38 13.70
C GLU A 7 17.78 4.64 14.26
N ASP A 8 17.58 5.73 15.02
CA ASP A 8 16.25 6.13 15.51
C ASP A 8 15.35 6.61 14.36
N LEU A 9 15.93 7.29 13.36
CA LEU A 9 15.19 7.69 12.16
C LEU A 9 14.73 6.47 11.35
N GLY A 10 15.58 5.45 11.22
CA GLY A 10 15.21 4.19 10.58
C GLY A 10 14.05 3.48 11.30
N THR A 11 14.08 3.47 12.63
CA THR A 11 13.05 2.83 13.47
C THR A 11 11.70 3.55 13.39
N VAL A 12 11.73 4.88 13.47
CA VAL A 12 10.52 5.71 13.32
C VAL A 12 9.95 5.59 11.91
N PHE A 13 10.81 5.57 10.88
CA PHE A 13 10.40 5.41 9.49
C PHE A 13 9.74 4.04 9.25
N GLN A 14 10.33 2.95 9.74
CA GLN A 14 9.73 1.62 9.61
C GLN A 14 8.37 1.51 10.31
N SER A 15 8.26 2.08 11.51
CA SER A 15 7.00 2.09 12.27
C SER A 15 5.91 2.89 11.53
N LEU A 16 6.27 4.07 11.00
CA LEU A 16 5.38 4.89 10.18
C LEU A 16 4.94 4.19 8.91
N VAL A 17 5.87 3.62 8.15
CA VAL A 17 5.57 2.89 6.90
C VAL A 17 4.71 1.67 7.19
N GLY A 18 5.00 0.91 8.24
CA GLY A 18 4.18 -0.23 8.65
C GLY A 18 2.75 0.18 9.02
N ALA A 19 2.58 1.26 9.79
CA ALA A 19 1.27 1.80 10.14
C ALA A 19 0.50 2.29 8.90
N LEU A 20 1.17 3.01 7.99
CA LEU A 20 0.58 3.50 6.75
C LEU A 20 0.18 2.36 5.80
N LEU A 21 1.01 1.32 5.66
CA LEU A 21 0.69 0.15 4.85
C LEU A 21 -0.50 -0.63 5.42
N GLY A 22 -0.56 -0.80 6.75
CA GLY A 22 -1.71 -1.41 7.41
C GLY A 22 -3.00 -0.62 7.17
N PHE A 23 -2.94 0.71 7.32
CA PHE A 23 -4.06 1.60 7.03
C PHE A 23 -4.46 1.57 5.55
N ALA A 24 -3.48 1.59 4.64
CA ALA A 24 -3.72 1.51 3.20
C ALA A 24 -4.41 0.20 2.81
N GLY A 25 -4.03 -0.93 3.40
CA GLY A 25 -4.69 -2.21 3.16
C GLY A 25 -6.19 -2.18 3.51
N ILE A 26 -6.53 -1.63 4.68
CA ILE A 26 -7.93 -1.49 5.11
C ILE A 26 -8.69 -0.51 4.19
N ALA A 27 -8.08 0.64 3.86
CA ALA A 27 -8.69 1.63 2.99
C ALA A 27 -8.97 1.08 1.59
N LEU A 28 -8.01 0.36 1.00
CA LEU A 28 -8.16 -0.31 -0.30
C LEU A 28 -9.28 -1.36 -0.26
N PHE A 29 -9.36 -2.16 0.81
CA PHE A 29 -10.44 -3.13 0.98
C PHE A 29 -11.82 -2.47 0.99
N VAL A 30 -11.98 -1.38 1.76
CA VAL A 30 -13.25 -0.63 1.81
C VAL A 30 -13.59 0.00 0.45
N LEU A 31 -12.61 0.56 -0.27
CA LEU A 31 -12.83 1.15 -1.59
C LEU A 31 -13.24 0.09 -2.63
N LEU A 32 -12.65 -1.10 -2.59
CA LEU A 32 -13.04 -2.21 -3.44
C LEU A 32 -14.48 -2.66 -3.15
N LEU A 33 -14.85 -2.79 -1.87
CA LEU A 33 -16.22 -3.13 -1.49
C LEU A 33 -17.21 -2.06 -1.95
N MET A 34 -16.94 -0.80 -1.64
CA MET A 34 -17.85 0.31 -1.98
C MET A 34 -17.97 0.50 -3.49
N GLY A 35 -16.86 0.38 -4.23
CA GLY A 35 -16.84 0.41 -5.69
C GLY A 35 -17.58 -0.77 -6.31
N GLY A 36 -17.38 -1.99 -5.78
CA GLY A 36 -18.06 -3.20 -6.23
C GLY A 36 -19.56 -3.17 -5.97
N PHE A 37 -19.97 -2.79 -4.76
CA PHE A 37 -21.39 -2.62 -4.43
C PHE A 37 -22.03 -1.57 -5.33
N LYS A 38 -21.40 -0.40 -5.46
CA LYS A 38 -21.92 0.66 -6.34
C LYS A 38 -22.04 0.19 -7.78
N TYR A 39 -21.07 -0.57 -8.29
CA TYR A 39 -21.11 -1.11 -9.66
C TYR A 39 -22.31 -2.05 -9.86
N ILE A 40 -22.56 -2.94 -8.91
CA ILE A 40 -23.69 -3.90 -8.97
C ILE A 40 -25.03 -3.18 -8.81
N THR A 41 -25.15 -2.23 -7.87
CA THR A 41 -26.40 -1.51 -7.60
C THR A 41 -26.71 -0.39 -8.60
N SER A 42 -25.78 -0.07 -9.52
CA SER A 42 -25.96 1.01 -10.51
C SER A 42 -27.08 0.73 -11.52
N GLY A 43 -27.53 -0.52 -11.67
CA GLY A 43 -28.72 -0.87 -12.47
C GLY A 43 -28.67 -0.47 -13.95
N GLY A 44 -27.48 -0.13 -14.48
CA GLY A 44 -27.29 0.34 -15.85
C GLY A 44 -27.25 1.86 -16.03
N ASP A 45 -27.36 2.68 -14.97
CA ASP A 45 -27.11 4.13 -15.06
C ASP A 45 -25.63 4.37 -15.45
N PRO A 46 -25.35 4.95 -16.63
CA PRO A 46 -23.99 5.15 -17.11
C PRO A 46 -23.12 5.99 -16.15
N LYS A 47 -23.72 6.97 -15.47
CA LYS A 47 -23.00 7.88 -14.57
C LYS A 47 -22.63 7.19 -13.27
N ALA A 48 -23.51 6.34 -12.75
CA ALA A 48 -23.25 5.56 -11.55
C ALA A 48 -22.17 4.48 -11.81
N VAL A 49 -22.26 3.81 -12.96
CA VAL A 49 -21.28 2.82 -13.42
C VAL A 49 -19.90 3.45 -13.61
N GLU A 50 -19.81 4.61 -14.29
CA GLU A 50 -18.54 5.30 -14.51
C GLU A 50 -17.90 5.69 -13.17
N GLY A 51 -18.69 6.20 -12.23
CA GLY A 51 -18.21 6.54 -10.89
C GLY A 51 -17.67 5.32 -10.13
N ALA A 52 -18.37 4.18 -10.20
CA ALA A 52 -17.94 2.93 -9.58
C ALA A 52 -16.65 2.38 -10.21
N GLN A 53 -16.55 2.41 -11.55
CA GLN A 53 -15.35 1.99 -12.27
C GLN A 53 -14.14 2.86 -11.93
N LYS A 54 -14.31 4.18 -11.78
CA LYS A 54 -13.23 5.07 -11.35
C LYS A 54 -12.74 4.70 -9.94
N THR A 55 -13.65 4.52 -8.99
CA THR A 55 -13.29 4.08 -7.63
C THR A 55 -12.52 2.77 -7.65
N LEU A 56 -12.99 1.79 -8.43
CA LEU A 56 -12.33 0.49 -8.55
C LEU A 56 -10.94 0.61 -9.20
N THR A 57 -10.81 1.44 -10.24
CA THR A 57 -9.53 1.72 -10.91
C THR A 57 -8.52 2.34 -9.96
N TYR A 58 -8.93 3.29 -9.12
CA TYR A 58 -8.03 3.88 -8.11
C TYR A 58 -7.63 2.88 -7.04
N ALA A 59 -8.55 2.04 -6.58
CA ALA A 59 -8.23 1.00 -5.59
C ALA A 59 -7.26 -0.04 -6.17
N ILE A 60 -7.50 -0.51 -7.40
CA ILE A 60 -6.60 -1.44 -8.09
C ILE A 60 -5.25 -0.77 -8.37
N GLY A 61 -5.24 0.48 -8.81
CA GLY A 61 -4.02 1.25 -9.06
C GLY A 61 -3.16 1.41 -7.81
N GLY A 62 -3.77 1.71 -6.67
CA GLY A 62 -3.08 1.77 -5.37
C GLY A 62 -2.47 0.43 -4.98
N LEU A 63 -3.19 -0.67 -5.18
CA LEU A 63 -2.67 -2.02 -4.92
C LEU A 63 -1.48 -2.35 -5.84
N ILE A 64 -1.57 -2.02 -7.12
CA ILE A 64 -0.50 -2.23 -8.10
C ILE A 64 0.76 -1.46 -7.69
N ILE A 65 0.63 -0.22 -7.23
CA ILE A 65 1.79 0.58 -6.77
C ILE A 65 2.49 -0.10 -5.59
N ILE A 66 1.73 -0.62 -4.62
CA ILE A 66 2.29 -1.36 -3.48
C ILE A 66 3.04 -2.61 -3.96
N LEU A 67 2.45 -3.36 -4.89
CA LEU A 67 3.08 -4.56 -5.48
C LEU A 67 4.36 -4.22 -6.23
N ILE A 68 4.36 -3.16 -7.04
CA ILE A 68 5.55 -2.70 -7.78
C ILE A 68 6.64 -2.25 -6.80
N SER A 69 6.27 -1.52 -5.75
CA SER A 69 7.22 -1.10 -4.71
C SER A 69 7.91 -2.30 -4.07
N TYR A 70 7.14 -3.34 -3.71
CA TYR A 70 7.71 -4.58 -3.19
C TYR A 70 8.59 -5.30 -4.22
N LEU A 71 8.16 -5.35 -5.48
CA LEU A 71 8.94 -5.97 -6.56
C LEU A 71 10.31 -5.30 -6.73
N ILE A 72 10.38 -3.97 -6.65
CA ILE A 72 11.64 -3.22 -6.71
C ILE A 72 12.56 -3.63 -5.55
N LEU A 73 12.03 -3.74 -4.32
CA LEU A 73 12.81 -4.19 -3.16
C LEU A 73 13.37 -5.61 -3.35
N VAL A 74 12.57 -6.52 -3.93
CA VAL A 74 12.99 -7.89 -4.25
C VAL A 74 14.06 -7.90 -5.34
N LEU A 75 13.95 -7.06 -6.37
CA LEU A 75 14.96 -6.93 -7.41
C LEU A 75 16.29 -6.42 -6.84
N ILE A 76 16.25 -5.40 -5.98
CA ILE A 76 17.45 -4.91 -5.29
C ILE A 76 18.05 -6.02 -4.44
N LYS A 77 17.26 -6.75 -3.64
CA LYS A 77 17.74 -7.91 -2.89
C LYS A 77 18.43 -8.95 -3.79
N THR A 78 17.87 -9.24 -4.96
CA THR A 78 18.40 -10.25 -5.89
C THR A 78 19.73 -9.80 -6.51
N ILE A 79 19.86 -8.51 -6.85
CA ILE A 79 21.07 -7.95 -7.47
C ILE A 79 22.18 -7.75 -6.43
N THR A 80 21.84 -7.24 -5.25
CA THR A 80 22.82 -6.88 -4.21
C THR A 80 23.14 -8.05 -3.27
N GLY A 81 22.30 -9.10 -3.23
CA GLY A 81 22.45 -10.24 -2.32
C GLY A 81 22.17 -9.91 -0.85
N VAL A 82 21.69 -8.70 -0.54
CA VAL A 82 21.41 -8.22 0.82
C VAL A 82 19.90 -8.27 1.09
N ASP A 83 19.52 -8.89 2.20
CA ASP A 83 18.13 -9.01 2.66
C ASP A 83 17.57 -7.70 3.22
N ILE A 84 17.18 -6.79 2.34
CA ILE A 84 16.51 -5.51 2.69
C ILE A 84 14.98 -5.64 2.84
N THR A 85 14.40 -6.81 2.54
CA THR A 85 12.94 -7.03 2.69
C THR A 85 12.54 -7.36 4.13
N ASN A 86 13.50 -7.76 4.96
CA ASN A 86 13.30 -7.98 6.39
C ASN A 86 13.91 -6.80 7.15
N PHE A 87 13.14 -5.74 7.26
CA PHE A 87 13.42 -4.66 8.19
C PHE A 87 13.20 -5.16 9.63
N LYS A 88 14.15 -5.96 10.14
CA LYS A 88 14.27 -6.28 11.56
C LYS A 88 15.08 -5.18 12.22
N VAL A 89 14.43 -4.15 12.75
CA VAL A 89 15.04 -3.37 13.82
C VAL A 89 15.01 -4.27 15.05
N VAL A 90 16.22 -4.66 15.45
CA VAL A 90 16.56 -5.43 16.65
C VAL A 90 15.76 -4.92 17.85
N GLN A 91 15.17 -5.84 18.64
CA GLN A 91 14.88 -5.60 20.05
C GLN A 91 16.17 -5.71 20.86
#